data_AF-A0A166SGR5-F1
#
_entry.id   AF-A0A166SGR5-F1
#
_cell.length_a   1.000
_cell.length_b   1.000
_cell.length_c   1.000
_cell.angle_alpha   90.00
_cell.angle_beta   90.00
_cell.angle_gamma   90.00
#
_symmetry.space_group_name_H-M   'P 1'
#
loop_
_entity.id
_entity.type
_entity.pdbx_description
1 polymer ?
#
loop_
_entity_poly.entity_id
_entity_poly.type
_entity_poly.pdbx_seq_one_letter_code
_entity_poly.pdbx_strand_id
1 'polypeptide(L)'
;MPRFRNSACKLPIAFSMQMGDILVLSLISVFFSTALGSPLSRDLAPHESLASVPNGYTSNGPAPADSMLNLRFNLAAGNISGLQSILYEISTPGNANYGNHLTRDELAAYVKPTSQAVSLLHNWILSHNLTGTSASFTGDILEVSLPVSKANSLLDADFQLYTAHASGRQAIRAVSYSIPAALKGHLDNIHPTVNFPVFPSSTSSTGPVPSVPSSKSSSSLPASCNTVITPKCIQDLYGIPPTLATQSSNKLFVSGLLGQYANQADITTFLEIFRPDLASNTSFAFISVANGTNPQNVSEAGVEADLDMQYTIGLASGVPVTFVSVGPNLTEITSLDDFFIALQNEANYLLSLETPPTVLTSSYSLNEGYVTRSLAK
;
A
#
# COMPACT_ATOMS: atom_id res chain seq x y z
N MET A 1 8.05 58.70 -45.85
CA MET A 1 8.51 58.64 -47.26
C MET A 1 7.47 57.90 -48.09
N PRO A 2 6.99 58.45 -49.22
CA PRO A 2 5.74 58.04 -49.86
C PRO A 2 5.91 57.23 -51.15
N ARG A 3 4.99 56.26 -51.34
CA ARG A 3 4.08 56.00 -52.48
C ARG A 3 4.53 56.09 -53.97
N PHE A 4 4.03 55.09 -54.72
CA PHE A 4 3.54 55.10 -56.12
C PHE A 4 4.62 55.16 -57.24
N ARG A 5 4.48 54.61 -58.47
CA ARG A 5 3.35 54.11 -59.28
C ARG A 5 3.89 53.45 -60.57
N ASN A 6 3.03 52.68 -61.26
CA ASN A 6 2.91 52.50 -62.72
C ASN A 6 4.01 51.66 -63.43
N SER A 7 3.71 50.82 -64.44
CA SER A 7 2.84 51.07 -65.59
C SER A 7 2.31 49.78 -66.22
N ALA A 8 1.10 49.87 -66.78
CA ALA A 8 0.55 48.94 -67.74
C ALA A 8 1.11 49.18 -69.16
N CYS A 9 0.85 48.21 -70.07
CA CYS A 9 0.46 48.38 -71.48
C CYS A 9 1.32 47.56 -72.48
N LYS A 10 0.72 46.54 -73.11
CA LYS A 10 0.45 46.46 -74.58
C LYS A 10 0.15 45.02 -75.05
N LEU A 11 -1.03 44.87 -75.69
CA LEU A 11 -1.41 43.88 -76.72
C LEU A 11 -0.46 43.94 -77.95
N PRO A 12 -0.65 43.18 -79.06
CA PRO A 12 -1.62 42.10 -79.40
C PRO A 12 -0.92 40.86 -80.02
N ILE A 13 -1.62 39.80 -80.44
CA ILE A 13 -1.82 39.33 -81.85
C ILE A 13 -1.97 37.79 -81.72
N ALA A 14 -2.73 37.00 -82.47
CA ALA A 14 -3.90 37.09 -83.32
C ALA A 14 -4.20 35.62 -83.73
N PHE A 15 -5.48 35.31 -83.97
CA PHE A 15 -5.98 34.28 -84.91
C PHE A 15 -5.40 32.86 -84.87
N SER A 16 -6.24 31.86 -84.59
CA SER A 16 -7.08 31.20 -85.60
C SER A 16 -7.71 29.90 -85.07
N MET A 17 -9.01 29.72 -85.35
CA MET A 17 -9.77 28.48 -85.65
C MET A 17 -9.46 27.20 -84.82
N GLN A 18 -10.42 26.46 -84.27
CA GLN A 18 -11.69 26.03 -84.86
C GLN A 18 -12.55 25.35 -83.78
N MET A 19 -13.87 25.50 -83.90
CA MET A 19 -14.88 24.80 -83.12
C MET A 19 -14.75 23.27 -83.21
N GLY A 20 -14.91 22.60 -82.07
CA GLY A 20 -15.16 21.17 -81.96
C GLY A 20 -15.79 20.88 -80.60
N ASP A 21 -17.10 20.66 -80.60
CA ASP A 21 -17.90 20.29 -79.43
C ASP A 21 -17.41 18.98 -78.79
N ILE A 22 -16.96 19.01 -77.53
CA ILE A 22 -16.88 17.79 -76.70
C ILE A 22 -17.25 18.12 -75.23
N LEU A 23 -18.44 17.63 -74.87
CA LEU A 23 -18.86 17.05 -73.60
C LEU A 23 -18.11 17.45 -72.30
N VAL A 24 -18.85 18.10 -71.40
CA VAL A 24 -18.53 18.27 -69.99
C VAL A 24 -18.52 16.90 -69.29
N LEU A 25 -17.40 16.51 -68.70
CA LEU A 25 -17.32 15.47 -67.66
C LEU A 25 -16.41 15.97 -66.54
N SER A 26 -17.04 16.52 -65.51
CA SER A 26 -16.42 16.94 -64.25
C SER A 26 -16.07 15.69 -63.44
N LEU A 27 -14.78 15.37 -63.32
CA LEU A 27 -14.25 14.29 -62.48
C LEU A 27 -14.17 14.77 -61.03
N ILE A 28 -15.21 14.50 -60.24
CA ILE A 28 -15.14 14.58 -58.78
C ILE A 28 -14.42 13.32 -58.30
N SER A 29 -13.13 13.45 -57.98
CA SER A 29 -12.38 12.40 -57.28
C SER A 29 -12.75 12.41 -55.80
N VAL A 30 -13.67 11.52 -55.40
CA VAL A 30 -13.92 11.21 -53.99
C VAL A 30 -12.78 10.30 -53.51
N PHE A 31 -11.84 10.86 -52.76
CA PHE A 31 -10.92 10.06 -51.95
C PHE A 31 -11.74 9.42 -50.80
N PHE A 32 -12.15 8.17 -50.98
CA PHE A 32 -12.55 7.30 -49.87
C PHE A 32 -11.27 6.90 -49.12
N SER A 33 -10.89 7.70 -48.13
CA SER A 33 -9.97 7.27 -47.09
C SER A 33 -10.65 6.17 -46.28
N THR A 34 -10.46 4.91 -46.68
CA THR A 34 -10.73 3.77 -45.82
C THR A 34 -9.65 3.74 -44.74
N ALA A 35 -9.88 4.49 -43.67
CA ALA A 35 -9.18 4.25 -42.43
C ALA A 35 -9.59 2.84 -41.98
N LEU A 36 -8.73 1.85 -42.23
CA LEU A 36 -8.71 0.61 -41.47
C LEU A 36 -8.28 0.98 -40.05
N GLY A 37 -9.19 1.60 -39.30
CA GLY A 37 -9.13 1.56 -37.86
C GLY A 37 -9.39 0.12 -37.50
N SER A 38 -8.34 -0.65 -37.21
CA SER A 38 -8.50 -1.84 -36.39
C SER A 38 -9.29 -1.39 -35.17
N PRO A 39 -10.50 -1.87 -34.91
CA PRO A 39 -10.99 -1.79 -33.55
C PRO A 39 -9.94 -2.57 -32.78
N LEU A 40 -9.11 -1.88 -31.99
CA LEU A 40 -8.51 -2.50 -30.83
C LEU A 40 -9.73 -2.94 -30.03
N SER A 41 -10.18 -4.17 -30.30
CA SER A 41 -11.09 -4.86 -29.42
C SER A 41 -10.44 -4.70 -28.06
N ARG A 42 -11.15 -4.05 -27.13
CA ARG A 42 -10.75 -4.02 -25.73
C ARG A 42 -10.70 -5.48 -25.31
N ASP A 43 -9.55 -6.12 -25.48
CA ASP A 43 -9.31 -7.52 -25.11
C ASP A 43 -9.16 -7.56 -23.59
N LEU A 44 -10.23 -7.15 -22.91
CA LEU A 44 -10.35 -7.10 -21.47
C LEU A 44 -11.10 -8.35 -21.03
N ALA A 45 -10.58 -8.99 -20.00
CA ALA A 45 -11.16 -10.14 -19.34
C ALA A 45 -11.51 -9.79 -17.89
N PRO A 46 -12.70 -10.17 -17.38
CA PRO A 46 -13.11 -9.91 -16.01
C PRO A 46 -12.06 -10.40 -15.02
N HIS A 47 -11.58 -9.54 -14.11
CA HIS A 47 -10.49 -9.87 -13.18
C HIS A 47 -10.97 -10.21 -11.78
N GLU A 48 -11.67 -9.27 -11.17
CA GLU A 48 -12.25 -9.44 -9.84
C GLU A 48 -13.65 -8.86 -9.83
N SER A 49 -14.50 -9.45 -9.01
CA SER A 49 -15.88 -9.01 -8.80
C SER A 49 -16.38 -9.42 -7.44
N LEU A 50 -17.16 -8.55 -6.81
CA LEU A 50 -17.99 -8.86 -5.66
C LEU A 50 -19.38 -9.30 -6.14
N ALA A 51 -19.99 -10.25 -5.44
CA ALA A 51 -21.36 -10.68 -5.73
C ALA A 51 -22.39 -9.55 -5.45
N SER A 52 -22.10 -8.68 -4.48
CA SER A 52 -22.89 -7.51 -4.14
C SER A 52 -22.02 -6.47 -3.44
N VAL A 53 -22.55 -5.26 -3.29
CA VAL A 53 -21.96 -4.25 -2.38
C VAL A 53 -21.85 -4.88 -0.98
N PRO A 54 -20.71 -4.74 -0.28
CA PRO A 54 -20.55 -5.28 1.07
C PRO A 54 -21.58 -4.70 2.06
N ASN A 55 -21.96 -5.50 3.05
CA ASN A 55 -22.82 -5.03 4.14
C ASN A 55 -22.16 -3.86 4.88
N GLY A 56 -22.95 -2.87 5.27
CA GLY A 56 -22.45 -1.66 5.91
C GLY A 56 -22.10 -0.53 4.93
N TYR A 57 -22.35 -0.71 3.63
CA TYR A 57 -22.14 0.30 2.59
C TYR A 57 -23.41 0.59 1.79
N THR A 58 -23.56 1.86 1.40
CA THR A 58 -24.57 2.30 0.43
C THR A 58 -23.89 3.07 -0.69
N SER A 59 -24.26 2.79 -1.96
CA SER A 59 -23.82 3.61 -3.09
C SER A 59 -24.56 4.95 -3.10
N ASN A 60 -23.80 6.02 -3.27
CA ASN A 60 -24.29 7.39 -3.45
C ASN A 60 -24.35 7.80 -4.93
N GLY A 61 -24.04 6.87 -5.85
CA GLY A 61 -23.98 7.11 -7.29
C GLY A 61 -22.55 7.26 -7.82
N PRO A 62 -22.40 7.60 -9.11
CA PRO A 62 -21.11 7.65 -9.78
C PRO A 62 -20.13 8.59 -9.07
N ALA A 63 -18.88 8.15 -8.90
CA ALA A 63 -17.84 9.02 -8.36
C ALA A 63 -17.53 10.17 -9.35
N PRO A 64 -17.11 11.37 -8.87
CA PRO A 64 -16.77 12.47 -9.76
C PRO A 64 -15.66 12.09 -10.73
N ALA A 65 -15.88 12.35 -12.02
CA ALA A 65 -15.03 11.88 -13.12
C ALA A 65 -13.57 12.35 -13.06
N ASP A 66 -13.33 13.47 -12.40
CA ASP A 66 -12.05 14.16 -12.21
C ASP A 66 -11.37 13.84 -10.87
N SER A 67 -12.05 13.13 -9.96
CA SER A 67 -11.44 12.67 -8.71
C SER A 67 -10.26 11.76 -9.03
N MET A 68 -9.11 12.06 -8.42
CA MET A 68 -7.88 11.29 -8.63
C MET A 68 -7.90 10.01 -7.80
N LEU A 69 -7.59 8.90 -8.44
CA LEU A 69 -7.30 7.61 -7.81
C LEU A 69 -5.81 7.34 -7.89
N ASN A 70 -5.23 6.80 -6.82
CA ASN A 70 -3.88 6.24 -6.83
C ASN A 70 -4.03 4.72 -6.79
N LEU A 71 -3.85 4.06 -7.93
CA LEU A 71 -4.02 2.62 -8.07
C LEU A 71 -2.65 1.92 -8.07
N ARG A 72 -2.51 0.90 -7.23
CA ARG A 72 -1.38 -0.03 -7.22
C ARG A 72 -1.75 -1.28 -8.02
N PHE A 73 -0.96 -1.54 -9.05
CA PHE A 73 -1.04 -2.73 -9.88
C PHE A 73 -0.05 -3.75 -9.33
N ASN A 74 -0.56 -4.78 -8.67
CA ASN A 74 0.23 -5.80 -7.99
C ASN A 74 0.45 -6.99 -8.94
N LEU A 75 1.68 -7.15 -9.42
CA LEU A 75 2.10 -8.25 -10.28
C LEU A 75 2.26 -9.53 -9.48
N ALA A 76 1.97 -10.65 -10.13
CA ALA A 76 2.16 -11.97 -9.54
C ALA A 76 3.65 -12.27 -9.30
N ALA A 77 3.94 -12.82 -8.12
CA ALA A 77 5.28 -13.28 -7.78
C ALA A 77 5.76 -14.40 -8.73
N GLY A 78 7.06 -14.37 -9.08
CA GLY A 78 7.62 -15.30 -10.06
C GLY A 78 7.61 -16.78 -9.63
N ASN A 79 7.84 -17.07 -8.35
CA ASN A 79 7.94 -18.42 -7.80
C ASN A 79 7.52 -18.47 -6.32
N ILE A 80 6.26 -18.13 -6.03
CA ILE A 80 5.73 -18.14 -4.66
C ILE A 80 5.71 -19.55 -4.03
N SER A 81 5.49 -20.59 -4.83
CA SER A 81 5.50 -21.98 -4.34
C SER A 81 6.90 -22.41 -3.91
N GLY A 82 7.93 -22.02 -4.66
CA GLY A 82 9.33 -22.21 -4.27
C GLY A 82 9.67 -21.48 -2.97
N LEU A 83 9.22 -20.23 -2.83
CA LEU A 83 9.42 -19.46 -1.60
C LEU A 83 8.76 -20.14 -0.38
N GLN A 84 7.54 -20.65 -0.55
CA GLN A 84 6.85 -21.39 0.50
C GLN A 84 7.59 -22.67 0.88
N SER A 85 8.10 -23.42 -0.09
CA SER A 85 8.88 -24.64 0.16
C SER A 85 10.12 -24.33 1.01
N ILE A 86 10.94 -23.37 0.59
CA ILE A 86 12.16 -23.03 1.34
C ILE A 86 11.84 -22.43 2.71
N LEU A 87 10.76 -21.64 2.83
CA LEU A 87 10.29 -21.13 4.13
C LEU A 87 10.03 -22.26 5.13
N TYR A 88 9.35 -23.33 4.71
CA TYR A 88 9.11 -24.48 5.59
C TYR A 88 10.40 -25.22 5.94
N GLU A 89 11.32 -25.38 4.99
CA GLU A 89 12.61 -26.03 5.24
C GLU A 89 13.45 -25.27 6.27
N ILE A 90 13.59 -23.95 6.11
CA ILE A 90 14.44 -23.12 6.98
C ILE A 90 13.81 -22.84 8.35
N SER A 91 12.48 -22.97 8.47
CA SER A 91 11.75 -22.66 9.71
C SER A 91 11.41 -23.88 10.55
N THR A 92 11.59 -25.11 10.03
CA THR A 92 11.22 -26.34 10.75
C THR A 92 12.40 -26.88 11.55
N PRO A 93 12.34 -26.90 12.90
CA PRO A 93 13.40 -27.50 13.72
C PRO A 93 13.63 -28.97 13.35
N GLY A 94 14.91 -29.35 13.21
CA GLY A 94 15.30 -30.71 12.80
C GLY A 94 15.42 -30.92 11.29
N ASN A 95 14.99 -29.96 10.46
CA ASN A 95 15.38 -29.93 9.05
C ASN A 95 16.88 -29.57 8.92
N ALA A 96 17.57 -30.13 7.92
CA ALA A 96 18.99 -29.83 7.67
C ALA A 96 19.24 -28.35 7.32
N ASN A 97 18.22 -27.66 6.78
CA ASN A 97 18.26 -26.25 6.41
C ASN A 97 17.75 -25.31 7.51
N TYR A 98 17.38 -25.82 8.70
CA TYR A 98 16.84 -25.00 9.77
C TYR A 98 17.79 -23.85 10.15
N GLY A 99 17.28 -22.62 10.16
CA GLY A 99 18.02 -21.40 10.46
C GLY A 99 18.88 -20.84 9.31
N ASN A 100 18.96 -21.52 8.17
CA ASN A 100 19.67 -21.03 6.98
C ASN A 100 18.78 -20.05 6.19
N HIS A 101 18.52 -18.89 6.79
CA HIS A 101 17.66 -17.86 6.20
C HIS A 101 18.22 -17.31 4.88
N LEU A 102 17.31 -16.96 3.96
CA LEU A 102 17.65 -16.34 2.69
C LEU A 102 18.25 -14.95 2.91
N THR A 103 19.23 -14.60 2.09
CA THR A 103 19.62 -13.22 1.87
C THR A 103 18.52 -12.45 1.13
N ARG A 104 18.58 -11.11 1.17
CA ARG A 104 17.64 -10.24 0.44
C ARG A 104 17.55 -10.60 -1.04
N ASP A 105 18.69 -10.82 -1.69
CA ASP A 105 18.75 -11.04 -3.13
C ASP A 105 18.26 -12.45 -3.51
N GLU A 106 18.50 -13.46 -2.68
CA GLU A 106 17.93 -14.81 -2.85
C GLU A 106 16.40 -14.79 -2.71
N LEU A 107 15.86 -14.07 -1.72
CA LEU A 107 14.42 -13.88 -1.57
C LEU A 107 13.84 -13.15 -2.78
N ALA A 108 14.49 -12.06 -3.22
CA ALA A 108 14.08 -11.29 -4.38
C ALA A 108 13.99 -12.15 -5.64
N ALA A 109 14.88 -13.14 -5.81
CA ALA A 109 14.84 -14.07 -6.95
C ALA A 109 13.57 -14.94 -6.99
N TYR A 110 12.93 -15.23 -5.85
CA TYR A 110 11.66 -15.94 -5.81
C TYR A 110 10.47 -15.05 -6.15
N VAL A 111 10.43 -13.82 -5.65
CA VAL A 111 9.23 -12.98 -5.72
C VAL A 111 9.23 -12.04 -6.93
N LYS A 112 10.41 -11.73 -7.50
CA LYS A 112 10.52 -10.84 -8.66
C LYS A 112 9.57 -11.31 -9.79
N PRO A 113 8.72 -10.42 -10.33
CA PRO A 113 7.85 -10.77 -11.44
C PRO A 113 8.64 -11.13 -12.68
N THR A 114 8.01 -11.89 -13.58
CA THR A 114 8.64 -12.20 -14.87
C THR A 114 8.82 -10.92 -15.70
N SER A 115 9.88 -10.87 -16.51
CA SER A 115 10.11 -9.74 -17.43
C SER A 115 8.95 -9.54 -18.40
N GLN A 116 8.26 -10.61 -18.76
CA GLN A 116 7.04 -10.59 -19.55
C GLN A 116 5.90 -9.86 -18.81
N ALA A 117 5.63 -10.21 -17.55
CA ALA A 117 4.59 -9.57 -16.74
C ALA A 117 4.82 -8.05 -16.61
N VAL A 118 6.07 -7.67 -16.29
CA VAL A 118 6.49 -6.27 -16.22
C VAL A 118 6.28 -5.56 -17.56
N SER A 119 6.74 -6.15 -18.67
CA SER A 119 6.62 -5.54 -20.00
C SER A 119 5.16 -5.37 -20.44
N LEU A 120 4.32 -6.36 -20.18
CA LEU A 120 2.88 -6.31 -20.50
C LEU A 120 2.19 -5.18 -19.73
N LEU A 121 2.45 -5.06 -18.43
CA LEU A 121 1.86 -4.01 -17.60
C LEU A 121 2.33 -2.63 -18.06
N HIS A 122 3.64 -2.43 -18.22
CA HIS A 122 4.17 -1.15 -18.68
C HIS A 122 3.63 -0.73 -20.05
N ASN A 123 3.59 -1.65 -21.02
CA ASN A 123 3.06 -1.36 -22.35
C ASN A 123 1.56 -1.00 -22.30
N TRP A 124 0.78 -1.67 -21.46
CA TRP A 124 -0.63 -1.36 -21.28
C TRP A 124 -0.87 0.01 -20.65
N ILE A 125 -0.10 0.37 -19.60
CA ILE A 125 -0.19 1.68 -18.96
C ILE A 125 0.22 2.78 -19.96
N LEU A 126 1.33 2.61 -20.66
CA LEU A 126 1.82 3.57 -21.66
C LEU A 126 0.86 3.73 -22.84
N SER A 127 0.22 2.66 -23.32
CA SER A 127 -0.75 2.75 -24.43
C SER A 127 -1.98 3.60 -24.09
N HIS A 128 -2.22 3.86 -22.80
CA HIS A 128 -3.29 4.72 -22.32
C HIS A 128 -2.82 6.15 -21.99
N ASN A 129 -1.58 6.51 -22.35
CA ASN A 129 -0.90 7.76 -22.01
C ASN A 129 -0.79 7.98 -20.50
N LEU A 130 -0.59 6.90 -19.75
CA LEU A 130 -0.34 6.92 -18.32
C LEU A 130 1.12 6.62 -18.03
N THR A 131 1.59 7.04 -16.86
CA THR A 131 2.89 6.68 -16.32
C THR A 131 2.72 6.20 -14.90
N GLY A 132 3.65 5.40 -14.42
CA GLY A 132 3.63 4.90 -13.04
C GLY A 132 5.02 4.85 -12.46
N THR A 133 5.07 4.79 -11.14
CA THR A 133 6.30 4.67 -10.34
C THR A 133 6.33 3.30 -9.68
N SER A 134 7.50 2.65 -9.66
CA SER A 134 7.67 1.43 -8.86
C SER A 134 7.51 1.77 -7.39
N ALA A 135 6.65 1.05 -6.68
CA ALA A 135 6.39 1.21 -5.25
C ALA A 135 7.00 0.06 -4.41
N SER A 136 7.77 -0.83 -5.04
CA SER A 136 8.37 -2.01 -4.42
C SER A 136 9.84 -2.14 -4.80
N PHE A 137 10.61 -2.79 -3.92
CA PHE A 137 12.01 -3.13 -4.18
C PHE A 137 12.16 -4.13 -5.34
N THR A 138 11.23 -5.08 -5.44
CA THR A 138 11.25 -6.18 -6.41
C THR A 138 10.59 -5.86 -7.74
N GLY A 139 9.96 -4.68 -7.87
CA GLY A 139 9.33 -4.19 -9.11
C GLY A 139 7.99 -4.86 -9.43
N ASP A 140 7.36 -5.47 -8.42
CA ASP A 140 6.06 -6.13 -8.46
C ASP A 140 4.89 -5.19 -8.23
N ILE A 141 5.13 -3.99 -7.71
CA ILE A 141 4.09 -2.97 -7.51
C ILE A 141 4.36 -1.75 -8.38
N LEU A 142 3.43 -1.45 -9.29
CA LEU A 142 3.42 -0.20 -10.06
C LEU A 142 2.28 0.69 -9.57
N GLU A 143 2.61 1.89 -9.08
CA GLU A 143 1.64 2.89 -8.64
C GLU A 143 1.35 3.88 -9.77
N VAL A 144 0.07 4.11 -10.08
CA VAL A 144 -0.40 5.00 -11.15
C VAL A 144 -1.49 5.92 -10.59
N SER A 145 -1.30 7.23 -10.78
CA SER A 145 -2.31 8.24 -10.44
C SER A 145 -3.12 8.63 -11.67
N LEU A 146 -4.44 8.51 -11.61
CA LEU A 146 -5.34 8.80 -12.74
C LEU A 146 -6.76 9.20 -12.29
N PRO A 147 -7.49 10.01 -13.07
CA PRO A 147 -8.89 10.34 -12.78
C PRO A 147 -9.81 9.12 -12.85
N VAL A 148 -10.90 9.13 -12.08
CA VAL A 148 -11.97 8.11 -12.10
C VAL A 148 -12.44 7.81 -13.53
N SER A 149 -12.67 8.82 -14.36
CA SER A 149 -13.08 8.64 -15.76
C SER A 149 -12.10 7.80 -16.57
N LYS A 150 -10.80 8.01 -16.35
CA LYS A 150 -9.75 7.24 -17.01
C LYS A 150 -9.67 5.82 -16.44
N ALA A 151 -9.79 5.66 -15.12
CA ALA A 151 -9.81 4.35 -14.46
C ALA A 151 -10.98 3.47 -14.94
N ASN A 152 -12.20 4.02 -15.00
CA ASN A 152 -13.37 3.33 -15.57
C ASN A 152 -13.09 2.86 -17.01
N SER A 153 -12.47 3.71 -17.84
CA SER A 153 -12.14 3.35 -19.23
C SER A 153 -11.03 2.32 -19.37
N LEU A 154 -10.03 2.36 -18.46
CA LEU A 154 -8.86 1.49 -18.46
C LEU A 154 -9.22 0.08 -18.00
N LEU A 155 -10.06 -0.02 -16.96
CA LEU A 155 -10.38 -1.25 -16.27
C LEU A 155 -11.75 -1.84 -16.63
N ASP A 156 -12.50 -1.20 -17.53
CA ASP A 156 -13.92 -1.54 -17.77
C ASP A 156 -14.70 -1.70 -16.45
N ALA A 157 -14.58 -0.66 -15.62
CA ALA A 157 -15.08 -0.63 -14.26
C ALA A 157 -16.11 0.49 -14.10
N ASP A 158 -16.86 0.41 -13.01
CA ASP A 158 -17.81 1.45 -12.59
C ASP A 158 -17.49 1.90 -11.16
N PHE A 159 -16.57 2.86 -11.04
CA PHE A 159 -16.22 3.48 -9.77
C PHE A 159 -17.37 4.38 -9.28
N GLN A 160 -17.89 4.05 -8.11
CA GLN A 160 -18.99 4.71 -7.43
C GLN A 160 -18.51 5.28 -6.10
N LEU A 161 -19.18 6.32 -5.61
CA LEU A 161 -18.99 6.84 -4.26
C LEU A 161 -19.85 6.02 -3.30
N TYR A 162 -19.25 5.46 -2.26
CA TYR A 162 -19.94 4.69 -1.23
C TYR A 162 -19.82 5.35 0.12
N THR A 163 -20.89 5.31 0.92
CA THR A 163 -20.89 5.75 2.32
C THR A 163 -20.94 4.53 3.25
N ALA A 164 -19.99 4.45 4.19
CA ALA A 164 -20.01 3.46 5.26
C ALA A 164 -21.01 3.85 6.36
N HIS A 165 -21.88 2.92 6.74
CA HIS A 165 -22.96 3.18 7.71
C HIS A 165 -22.41 3.49 9.10
N ALA A 166 -21.36 2.79 9.54
CA ALA A 166 -20.84 2.90 10.89
C ALA A 166 -20.19 4.25 11.19
N SER A 167 -19.51 4.85 10.19
CA SER A 167 -18.72 6.07 10.37
C SER A 167 -19.25 7.27 9.59
N GLY A 168 -20.17 7.06 8.64
CA GLY A 168 -20.62 8.08 7.69
C GLY A 168 -19.56 8.47 6.65
N ARG A 169 -18.39 7.82 6.64
CA ARG A 169 -17.27 8.16 5.76
C ARG A 169 -17.49 7.62 4.36
N GLN A 170 -16.89 8.30 3.39
CA GLN A 170 -17.03 7.97 1.98
C GLN A 170 -15.77 7.37 1.38
N ALA A 171 -15.93 6.48 0.41
CA ALA A 171 -14.85 5.88 -0.36
C ALA A 171 -15.27 5.65 -1.82
N ILE A 172 -14.32 5.81 -2.75
CA ILE A 172 -14.55 5.53 -4.17
C ILE A 172 -14.13 4.08 -4.46
N ARG A 173 -15.07 3.24 -4.91
CA ARG A 173 -14.84 1.80 -5.16
C ARG A 173 -15.56 1.33 -6.41
N ALA A 174 -15.10 0.20 -6.94
CA ALA A 174 -15.81 -0.54 -7.97
C ALA A 174 -16.14 -1.93 -7.41
N VAL A 175 -17.30 -2.47 -7.77
CA VAL A 175 -17.66 -3.86 -7.38
C VAL A 175 -17.11 -4.90 -8.33
N SER A 176 -16.61 -4.49 -9.50
CA SER A 176 -15.94 -5.37 -10.46
C SER A 176 -15.04 -4.57 -11.38
N TYR A 177 -14.03 -5.23 -11.94
CA TYR A 177 -13.20 -4.67 -12.99
C TYR A 177 -12.55 -5.77 -13.84
N SER A 178 -12.03 -5.36 -14.99
CA SER A 178 -11.39 -6.19 -16.00
C SER A 178 -9.96 -5.71 -16.25
N ILE A 179 -9.14 -6.60 -16.81
CA ILE A 179 -7.76 -6.33 -17.23
C ILE A 179 -7.52 -6.92 -18.61
N PRO A 180 -6.49 -6.49 -19.35
CA PRO A 180 -6.08 -7.14 -20.59
C PRO A 180 -5.98 -8.66 -20.43
N ALA A 181 -6.52 -9.43 -21.36
CA ALA A 181 -6.48 -10.89 -21.30
C ALA A 181 -5.04 -11.42 -21.21
N ALA A 182 -4.10 -10.72 -21.85
CA ALA A 182 -2.67 -11.02 -21.78
C ALA A 182 -2.06 -10.87 -20.36
N LEU A 183 -2.67 -10.09 -19.46
CA LEU A 183 -2.21 -9.94 -18.08
C LEU A 183 -2.78 -10.99 -17.11
N LYS A 184 -3.65 -11.88 -17.59
CA LYS A 184 -4.18 -12.97 -16.76
C LYS A 184 -3.07 -13.89 -16.26
N GLY A 185 -3.01 -14.06 -14.95
CA GLY A 185 -1.95 -14.82 -14.27
C GLY A 185 -0.63 -14.08 -14.11
N HIS A 186 -0.54 -12.83 -14.58
CA HIS A 186 0.62 -11.95 -14.39
C HIS A 186 0.34 -10.79 -13.44
N LEU A 187 -0.94 -10.44 -13.25
CA LEU A 187 -1.42 -9.44 -12.31
C LEU A 187 -2.35 -10.13 -11.29
N ASP A 188 -2.09 -9.94 -10.01
CA ASP A 188 -2.86 -10.54 -8.92
C ASP A 188 -4.08 -9.69 -8.56
N ASN A 189 -3.89 -8.38 -8.41
CA ASN A 189 -4.96 -7.43 -8.12
C ASN A 189 -4.57 -5.99 -8.47
N ILE A 190 -5.58 -5.11 -8.48
CA ILE A 190 -5.41 -3.66 -8.54
C ILE A 190 -6.07 -3.07 -7.28
N HIS A 191 -5.32 -2.34 -6.47
CA HIS A 191 -5.82 -1.76 -5.22
C HIS A 191 -5.70 -0.22 -5.22
N PRO A 192 -6.71 0.53 -4.75
CA PRO A 192 -8.03 0.08 -4.34
C PRO A 192 -8.99 -0.09 -5.51
N THR A 193 -9.73 -1.21 -5.53
CA THR A 193 -10.84 -1.46 -6.47
C THR A 193 -12.04 -2.09 -5.75
N VAL A 194 -12.03 -3.42 -5.62
CA VAL A 194 -13.08 -4.25 -5.02
C VAL A 194 -12.93 -4.42 -3.51
N ASN A 195 -11.83 -3.96 -2.93
CA ASN A 195 -11.60 -4.01 -1.49
C ASN A 195 -12.19 -2.77 -0.81
N PHE A 196 -13.32 -2.93 -0.12
CA PHE A 196 -13.97 -1.82 0.58
C PHE A 196 -13.26 -1.55 1.91
N PRO A 197 -13.13 -0.27 2.32
CA PRO A 197 -12.47 0.01 3.58
C PRO A 197 -13.35 -0.43 4.75
N VAL A 198 -12.82 -0.41 5.95
CA VAL A 198 -13.56 -0.51 7.21
C VAL A 198 -13.08 0.62 8.08
N PHE A 199 -14.03 1.36 8.58
CA PHE A 199 -13.75 2.45 9.50
C PHE A 199 -14.04 1.87 10.88
N PRO A 200 -13.02 1.48 11.66
CA PRO A 200 -13.26 1.02 13.02
C PRO A 200 -14.04 2.11 13.75
N SER A 201 -15.10 1.70 14.45
CA SER A 201 -15.80 2.60 15.36
C SER A 201 -14.86 2.87 16.53
N SER A 202 -14.62 4.15 16.83
CA SER A 202 -13.86 4.59 18.00
C SER A 202 -14.52 4.08 19.28
N THR A 203 -14.16 2.87 19.68
CA THR A 203 -14.47 2.33 21.00
C THR A 203 -13.26 1.57 21.50
N SER A 204 -12.24 2.33 21.92
CA SER A 204 -11.34 1.87 22.97
C SER A 204 -12.15 1.78 24.25
N SER A 205 -13.00 0.76 24.37
CA SER A 205 -13.64 0.47 25.64
C SER A 205 -12.56 -0.18 26.51
N THR A 206 -11.98 0.59 27.42
CA THR A 206 -11.50 0.05 28.69
C THR A 206 -12.72 -0.47 29.44
N GLY A 207 -13.21 -1.64 29.00
CA GLY A 207 -14.26 -2.35 29.70
C GLY A 207 -13.79 -2.60 31.13
N PRO A 208 -14.68 -2.57 32.12
CA PRO A 208 -14.32 -2.89 33.49
C PRO A 208 -13.70 -4.29 33.51
N VAL A 209 -12.49 -4.39 34.08
CA VAL A 209 -11.81 -5.67 34.31
C VAL A 209 -12.78 -6.55 35.11
N PRO A 210 -13.24 -7.70 34.56
CA PRO A 210 -14.08 -8.61 35.31
C PRO A 210 -13.33 -9.04 36.57
N SER A 211 -13.94 -8.86 37.74
CA SER A 211 -13.40 -9.31 39.01
C SER A 211 -13.26 -10.84 38.99
N VAL A 212 -12.10 -11.35 38.57
CA VAL A 212 -11.80 -12.78 38.69
C VAL A 212 -11.59 -13.07 40.17
N PRO A 213 -12.34 -14.00 40.79
CA PRO A 213 -12.09 -14.40 42.16
C PRO A 213 -10.66 -14.93 42.25
N SER A 214 -9.84 -14.31 43.11
CA SER A 214 -8.47 -14.74 43.38
C SER A 214 -8.46 -16.15 43.93
N SER A 215 -8.44 -17.17 43.07
CA SER A 215 -8.01 -18.49 43.46
C SER A 215 -6.54 -18.34 43.89
N LYS A 216 -6.22 -18.84 45.09
CA LYS A 216 -4.85 -18.81 45.61
C LYS A 216 -3.97 -19.70 44.72
N SER A 217 -3.51 -19.13 43.61
CA SER A 217 -2.37 -19.64 42.86
C SER A 217 -1.15 -19.49 43.75
N SER A 218 -0.40 -20.58 43.91
CA SER A 218 0.88 -20.63 44.62
C SER A 218 2.01 -19.89 43.88
N SER A 219 1.68 -18.89 43.06
CA SER A 219 2.64 -18.09 42.32
C SER A 219 3.26 -17.04 43.23
N SER A 220 4.59 -16.93 43.21
CA SER A 220 5.41 -15.91 43.87
C SER A 220 5.20 -14.47 43.35
N LEU A 221 4.08 -14.22 42.65
CA LEU A 221 3.80 -12.95 41.99
C LEU A 221 3.14 -11.94 42.95
N PRO A 222 3.55 -10.66 42.93
CA PRO A 222 2.86 -9.63 43.69
C PRO A 222 1.38 -9.52 43.32
N ALA A 223 0.51 -9.39 44.32
CA ALA A 223 -0.94 -9.27 44.09
C ALA A 223 -1.34 -8.07 43.21
N SER A 224 -0.51 -7.02 43.19
CA SER A 224 -0.68 -5.83 42.34
C SER A 224 -0.66 -6.13 40.84
N CYS A 225 -0.04 -7.24 40.43
CA CYS A 225 -0.03 -7.66 39.02
C CYS A 225 -1.41 -8.08 38.51
N ASN A 226 -2.40 -8.30 39.40
CA ASN A 226 -3.78 -8.55 38.98
C ASN A 226 -4.55 -7.27 38.60
N THR A 227 -4.03 -6.10 38.98
CA THR A 227 -4.71 -4.81 38.78
C THR A 227 -3.97 -3.90 37.81
N VAL A 228 -2.64 -3.93 37.84
CA VAL A 228 -1.78 -3.15 36.94
C VAL A 228 -0.65 -4.06 36.50
N ILE A 229 -0.60 -4.34 35.20
CA ILE A 229 0.52 -5.05 34.60
C ILE A 229 1.66 -4.04 34.46
N THR A 230 2.86 -4.40 34.93
CA THR A 230 4.09 -3.64 34.79
C THR A 230 5.16 -4.53 34.15
N PRO A 231 6.28 -3.99 33.65
CA PRO A 231 7.40 -4.80 33.17
C PRO A 231 7.86 -5.86 34.18
N LYS A 232 7.93 -5.52 35.47
CA LYS A 232 8.30 -6.47 36.53
C LYS A 232 7.31 -7.62 36.65
N CYS A 233 6.01 -7.34 36.54
CA CYS A 233 4.99 -8.39 36.53
C CYS A 233 5.17 -9.37 35.37
N ILE A 234 5.45 -8.86 34.17
CA ILE A 234 5.69 -9.68 32.97
C ILE A 234 7.00 -10.48 33.13
N GLN A 235 8.06 -9.85 33.64
CA GLN A 235 9.33 -10.53 33.92
C GLN A 235 9.16 -11.69 34.88
N ASP A 236 8.45 -11.48 36.00
CA ASP A 236 8.23 -12.54 36.98
C ASP A 236 7.31 -13.64 36.46
N LEU A 237 6.28 -13.27 35.67
CA LEU A 237 5.29 -14.22 35.15
C LEU A 237 5.91 -15.16 34.10
N TYR A 238 6.76 -14.63 33.22
CA TYR A 238 7.36 -15.37 32.12
C TYR A 238 8.82 -15.77 32.35
N GLY A 239 9.38 -15.46 33.53
CA GLY A 239 10.77 -15.75 33.86
C GLY A 239 11.79 -14.97 33.00
N ILE A 240 11.45 -13.76 32.56
CA ILE A 240 12.34 -12.92 31.75
C ILE A 240 13.40 -12.32 32.68
N PRO A 241 14.71 -12.54 32.43
CA PRO A 241 15.75 -12.02 33.29
C PRO A 241 15.85 -10.49 33.19
N PRO A 242 16.20 -9.79 34.28
CA PRO A 242 16.46 -8.34 34.25
C PRO A 242 17.83 -8.00 33.62
N THR A 243 18.66 -9.02 33.34
CA THR A 243 19.98 -8.85 32.73
C THR A 243 19.87 -8.26 31.33
N LEU A 244 20.65 -7.22 31.07
CA LEU A 244 20.70 -6.57 29.76
C LEU A 244 21.14 -7.57 28.69
N ALA A 245 20.46 -7.55 27.55
CA ALA A 245 20.91 -8.22 26.35
C ALA A 245 22.26 -7.64 25.90
N THR A 246 23.16 -8.51 25.46
CA THR A 246 24.52 -8.14 25.03
C THR A 246 24.79 -8.41 23.55
N GLN A 247 23.83 -9.03 22.85
CA GLN A 247 23.98 -9.36 21.44
C GLN A 247 23.81 -8.11 20.57
N SER A 248 24.92 -7.53 20.13
CA SER A 248 24.94 -6.27 19.38
C SER A 248 24.35 -6.39 17.97
N SER A 249 24.21 -7.60 17.42
CA SER A 249 23.56 -7.83 16.12
C SER A 249 22.03 -7.80 16.20
N ASN A 250 21.44 -7.88 17.39
CA ASN A 250 19.99 -7.85 17.55
C ASN A 250 19.45 -6.46 17.23
N LYS A 251 18.39 -6.41 16.45
CA LYS A 251 17.66 -5.19 16.10
C LYS A 251 16.18 -5.48 16.24
N LEU A 252 15.48 -4.65 17.02
CA LEU A 252 14.05 -4.80 17.26
C LEU A 252 13.33 -3.56 16.72
N PHE A 253 12.46 -3.78 15.75
CA PHE A 253 11.61 -2.73 15.17
C PHE A 253 10.21 -2.82 15.74
N VAL A 254 9.61 -1.67 16.02
CA VAL A 254 8.23 -1.52 16.47
C VAL A 254 7.47 -0.76 15.37
N SER A 255 6.44 -1.38 14.82
CA SER A 255 5.60 -0.79 13.77
C SER A 255 4.79 0.38 14.30
N GLY A 256 4.82 1.51 13.60
CA GLY A 256 3.94 2.66 13.80
C GLY A 256 3.16 2.93 12.52
N LEU A 257 2.03 2.23 12.33
CA LEU A 257 1.21 2.29 11.11
C LEU A 257 0.06 3.31 11.19
N LEU A 258 -0.12 3.93 12.36
CA LEU A 258 -1.11 4.98 12.59
C LEU A 258 -0.38 6.25 13.03
N GLY A 259 -1.06 7.38 12.93
CA GLY A 259 -0.64 8.72 13.40
C GLY A 259 -0.67 8.85 14.92
N GLN A 260 -0.21 7.80 15.60
CA GLN A 260 0.14 7.76 17.01
C GLN A 260 1.66 7.73 17.11
N TYR A 261 2.21 8.54 18.01
CA TYR A 261 3.64 8.78 18.07
C TYR A 261 4.22 8.33 19.40
N ALA A 262 5.40 7.71 19.32
CA ALA A 262 6.17 7.36 20.50
C ALA A 262 6.94 8.57 21.01
N ASN A 263 6.88 8.82 22.30
CA ASN A 263 7.48 10.01 22.90
C ASN A 263 8.64 9.70 23.84
N GLN A 264 9.75 10.41 23.66
CA GLN A 264 10.94 10.21 24.48
C GLN A 264 10.77 10.64 25.94
N ALA A 265 9.99 11.69 26.22
CA ALA A 265 9.73 12.15 27.58
C ALA A 265 8.84 11.15 28.34
N ASP A 266 7.88 10.53 27.65
CA ASP A 266 7.01 9.51 28.24
C ASP A 266 7.79 8.22 28.53
N ILE A 267 8.71 7.80 27.66
CA ILE A 267 9.64 6.69 27.95
C ILE A 267 10.53 6.99 29.16
N THR A 268 11.09 8.21 29.25
CA THR A 268 11.92 8.61 30.40
C THR A 268 11.12 8.45 31.70
N THR A 269 9.89 9.00 31.72
CA THR A 269 8.97 8.90 32.86
C THR A 269 8.62 7.44 33.18
N PHE A 270 8.33 6.63 32.16
CA PHE A 270 8.04 5.21 32.31
C PHE A 270 9.20 4.44 32.95
N LEU A 271 10.44 4.69 32.51
CA LEU A 271 11.62 4.02 33.05
C LEU A 271 11.89 4.41 34.49
N GLU A 272 11.75 5.69 34.84
CA GLU A 272 11.91 6.16 36.23
C GLU A 272 10.92 5.49 37.19
N ILE A 273 9.70 5.23 36.74
CA ILE A 273 8.64 4.61 37.55
C ILE A 273 8.76 3.09 37.59
N PHE A 274 8.93 2.45 36.42
CA PHE A 274 8.72 1.01 36.25
C PHE A 274 10.00 0.20 36.00
N ARG A 275 11.10 0.84 35.63
CA ARG A 275 12.43 0.24 35.42
C ARG A 275 13.55 1.13 35.94
N PRO A 276 13.56 1.50 37.25
CA PRO A 276 14.59 2.38 37.82
C PRO A 276 15.99 1.75 37.83
N ASP A 277 16.09 0.46 37.51
CA ASP A 277 17.35 -0.25 37.28
C ASP A 277 17.98 0.04 35.90
N LEU A 278 17.21 0.64 34.98
CA LEU A 278 17.70 1.12 33.69
C LEU A 278 18.06 2.60 33.75
N ALA A 279 18.96 3.04 32.87
CA ALA A 279 19.27 4.45 32.75
C ALA A 279 18.04 5.19 32.19
N SER A 280 17.61 6.28 32.86
CA SER A 280 16.42 7.04 32.45
C SER A 280 16.56 7.69 31.06
N ASN A 281 17.79 7.89 30.59
CA ASN A 281 18.09 8.37 29.24
C ASN A 281 18.07 7.26 28.17
N THR A 282 17.66 6.03 28.50
CA THR A 282 17.44 4.97 27.50
C THR A 282 16.37 5.44 26.51
N SER A 283 16.64 5.26 25.23
CA SER A 283 15.88 5.85 24.13
C SER A 283 15.73 4.85 22.98
N PHE A 284 15.06 5.27 21.92
CA PHE A 284 14.83 4.51 20.70
C PHE A 284 15.30 5.29 19.48
N ALA A 285 15.65 4.58 18.43
CA ALA A 285 15.89 5.19 17.12
C ALA A 285 14.56 5.41 16.38
N PHE A 286 14.53 6.36 15.46
CA PHE A 286 13.37 6.63 14.61
C PHE A 286 13.70 6.38 13.14
N ILE A 287 12.80 5.70 12.44
CA ILE A 287 12.83 5.54 10.98
C ILE A 287 11.51 6.05 10.41
N SER A 288 11.63 6.90 9.38
CA SER A 288 10.50 7.34 8.55
C SER A 288 10.42 6.47 7.30
N VAL A 289 9.29 5.80 7.10
CA VAL A 289 8.96 5.07 5.88
C VAL A 289 7.82 5.80 5.18
N ALA A 290 7.91 6.02 3.87
CA ALA A 290 6.85 6.66 3.07
C ALA A 290 6.34 8.00 3.65
N ASN A 291 7.24 8.82 4.21
CA ASN A 291 6.96 10.09 4.88
C ASN A 291 6.19 9.97 6.22
N GLY A 292 6.32 8.84 6.93
CA GLY A 292 5.88 8.74 8.33
C GLY A 292 6.61 9.74 9.23
N THR A 293 5.96 10.21 10.29
CA THR A 293 6.51 11.25 11.18
C THR A 293 6.49 10.78 12.63
N ASN A 294 7.28 11.44 13.49
CA ASN A 294 7.25 11.19 14.93
C ASN A 294 7.49 12.49 15.72
N PRO A 295 6.56 13.47 15.66
CA PRO A 295 6.67 14.70 16.44
C PRO A 295 6.80 14.36 17.93
N GLN A 296 7.71 15.04 18.62
CA GLN A 296 8.03 14.78 20.03
C GLN A 296 7.27 15.68 21.00
N ASN A 297 6.21 16.33 20.54
CA ASN A 297 5.29 17.04 21.41
C ASN A 297 4.41 16.04 22.16
N VAL A 298 4.40 16.10 23.50
CA VAL A 298 3.66 15.15 24.35
C VAL A 298 2.16 15.17 24.05
N SER A 299 1.59 16.30 23.60
CA SER A 299 0.17 16.35 23.22
C SER A 299 -0.18 15.56 21.96
N GLU A 300 0.84 15.15 21.18
CA GLU A 300 0.70 14.35 19.96
C GLU A 300 1.09 12.88 20.20
N ALA A 301 1.60 12.53 21.39
CA ALA A 301 1.89 11.16 21.76
C ALA A 301 0.62 10.30 21.70
N GLY A 302 0.78 9.03 21.32
CA GLY A 302 -0.34 8.10 21.19
C GLY A 302 -0.22 6.93 22.15
N VAL A 303 -1.33 6.55 22.78
CA VAL A 303 -1.38 5.45 23.76
C VAL A 303 -0.81 4.16 23.20
N GLU A 304 -1.11 3.81 21.95
CA GLU A 304 -0.62 2.58 21.31
C GLU A 304 0.89 2.63 21.10
N ALA A 305 1.38 3.71 20.47
CA ALA A 305 2.79 3.85 20.14
C ALA A 305 3.66 3.93 21.40
N ASP A 306 3.20 4.62 22.43
CA ASP A 306 3.87 4.66 23.73
C ASP A 306 3.82 3.30 24.43
N LEU A 307 2.67 2.61 24.45
CA LEU A 307 2.55 1.29 25.05
C LEU A 307 3.53 0.29 24.42
N ASP A 308 3.52 0.19 23.10
CA ASP A 308 4.39 -0.72 22.35
C ASP A 308 5.87 -0.42 22.62
N MET A 309 6.27 0.85 22.59
CA MET A 309 7.66 1.27 22.79
C MET A 309 8.12 1.11 24.24
N GLN A 310 7.32 1.54 25.21
CA GLN A 310 7.65 1.47 26.63
C GLN A 310 7.81 0.02 27.09
N TYR A 311 6.89 -0.88 26.70
CA TYR A 311 7.00 -2.29 27.06
C TYR A 311 8.10 -3.01 26.28
N THR A 312 8.34 -2.66 25.02
CA THR A 312 9.46 -3.22 24.27
C THR A 312 10.79 -2.87 24.93
N ILE A 313 11.07 -1.59 25.20
CA ILE A 313 12.31 -1.15 25.87
C ILE A 313 12.39 -1.71 27.31
N GLY A 314 11.25 -1.68 28.01
CA GLY A 314 11.11 -2.14 29.38
C GLY A 314 11.21 -3.65 29.57
N LEU A 315 11.17 -4.46 28.51
CA LEU A 315 11.33 -5.92 28.59
C LEU A 315 12.56 -6.42 27.83
N ALA A 316 12.80 -5.94 26.62
CA ALA A 316 13.96 -6.28 25.79
C ALA A 316 15.16 -5.36 26.09
N SER A 317 15.47 -5.17 27.38
CA SER A 317 16.47 -4.20 27.82
C SER A 317 17.88 -4.55 27.31
N GLY A 318 18.61 -3.55 26.82
CA GLY A 318 19.92 -3.74 26.17
C GLY A 318 19.85 -4.06 24.68
N VAL A 319 18.66 -4.28 24.12
CA VAL A 319 18.46 -4.42 22.66
C VAL A 319 18.22 -3.04 22.04
N PRO A 320 18.89 -2.68 20.93
CA PRO A 320 18.54 -1.49 20.14
C PRO A 320 17.10 -1.58 19.61
N VAL A 321 16.25 -0.65 20.05
CA VAL A 321 14.85 -0.54 19.62
C VAL A 321 14.69 0.62 18.65
N THR A 322 13.95 0.41 17.57
CA THR A 322 13.62 1.43 16.58
C THR A 322 12.11 1.54 16.39
N PHE A 323 11.56 2.74 16.51
CA PHE A 323 10.20 3.05 16.10
C PHE A 323 10.16 3.34 14.60
N VAL A 324 9.36 2.57 13.86
CA VAL A 324 9.22 2.70 12.42
C VAL A 324 7.86 3.33 12.13
N SER A 325 7.84 4.66 11.93
CA SER A 325 6.60 5.32 11.50
C SER A 325 6.45 5.21 10.00
N VAL A 326 5.30 4.71 9.58
CA VAL A 326 5.00 4.40 8.18
C VAL A 326 3.89 5.29 7.68
N GLY A 327 4.20 6.03 6.62
CA GLY A 327 3.22 6.84 5.93
C GLY A 327 2.29 6.00 5.04
N PRO A 328 1.14 6.55 4.64
CA PRO A 328 0.67 7.92 4.88
C PRO A 328 0.44 8.25 6.36
N ASN A 329 0.52 9.52 6.74
CA ASN A 329 0.35 9.92 8.14
C ASN A 329 -1.14 9.84 8.52
N LEU A 330 -1.51 8.77 9.23
CA LEU A 330 -2.90 8.42 9.51
C LEU A 330 -3.32 8.88 10.90
N THR A 331 -3.71 10.15 11.07
CA THR A 331 -4.23 10.64 12.36
C THR A 331 -5.35 9.74 12.93
N GLU A 332 -6.10 9.08 12.04
CA GLU A 332 -6.90 7.88 12.29
C GLU A 332 -6.80 6.97 11.04
N ILE A 333 -7.27 5.71 11.08
CA ILE A 333 -7.49 4.91 9.86
C ILE A 333 -8.51 5.66 8.99
N THR A 334 -8.01 6.53 8.09
CA THR A 334 -8.87 7.40 7.30
C THR A 334 -9.55 6.67 6.15
N SER A 335 -9.01 5.51 5.82
CA SER A 335 -9.59 4.42 5.05
C SER A 335 -8.71 3.21 5.32
N LEU A 336 -9.24 1.97 5.24
CA LEU A 336 -8.34 0.82 5.28
C LEU A 336 -7.38 0.77 4.09
N ASP A 337 -7.66 1.47 2.99
CA ASP A 337 -6.68 1.54 1.90
C ASP A 337 -5.38 2.12 2.42
N ASP A 338 -5.47 3.20 3.20
CA ASP A 338 -4.29 3.82 3.78
C ASP A 338 -3.55 2.86 4.71
N PHE A 339 -4.29 2.06 5.48
CA PHE A 339 -3.71 1.03 6.34
C PHE A 339 -3.05 -0.11 5.54
N PHE A 340 -3.67 -0.59 4.46
CA PHE A 340 -3.07 -1.59 3.57
C PHE A 340 -1.87 -1.03 2.82
N ILE A 341 -1.92 0.23 2.42
CA ILE A 341 -0.80 0.95 1.82
C ILE A 341 0.33 1.08 2.84
N ALA A 342 0.04 1.43 4.09
CA ALA A 342 1.04 1.49 5.16
C ALA A 342 1.67 0.11 5.43
N LEU A 343 0.86 -0.97 5.52
CA LEU A 343 1.36 -2.35 5.63
C LEU A 343 2.27 -2.72 4.47
N GLN A 344 1.85 -2.44 3.23
CA GLN A 344 2.66 -2.69 2.04
C GLN A 344 3.94 -1.85 2.05
N ASN A 345 3.89 -0.59 2.48
CA ASN A 345 5.06 0.29 2.56
C ASN A 345 6.07 -0.23 3.61
N GLU A 346 5.59 -0.69 4.76
CA GLU A 346 6.44 -1.33 5.78
C GLU A 346 7.09 -2.60 5.26
N ALA A 347 6.29 -3.50 4.68
CA ALA A 347 6.78 -4.75 4.11
C ALA A 347 7.83 -4.49 3.03
N ASN A 348 7.56 -3.57 2.10
CA ASN A 348 8.51 -3.19 1.05
C ASN A 348 9.78 -2.54 1.60
N TYR A 349 9.65 -1.73 2.65
CA TYR A 349 10.81 -1.16 3.32
C TYR A 349 11.69 -2.26 3.93
N LEU A 350 11.10 -3.19 4.69
CA LEU A 350 11.83 -4.31 5.30
C LEU A 350 12.50 -5.19 4.25
N LEU A 351 11.81 -5.49 3.16
CA LEU A 351 12.33 -6.26 2.02
C LEU A 351 13.47 -5.55 1.28
N SER A 352 13.59 -4.23 1.40
CA SER A 352 14.69 -3.47 0.79
C SER A 352 15.99 -3.51 1.60
N LEU A 353 15.91 -3.84 2.89
CA LEU A 353 17.06 -3.81 3.81
C LEU A 353 18.01 -4.99 3.54
N GLU A 354 19.30 -4.71 3.45
CA GLU A 354 20.33 -5.76 3.40
C GLU A 354 20.44 -6.52 4.73
N THR A 355 20.24 -5.80 5.84
CA THR A 355 20.19 -6.36 7.19
C THR A 355 18.88 -5.92 7.87
N PRO A 356 17.75 -6.63 7.65
CA PRO A 356 16.49 -6.32 8.31
C PRO A 356 16.60 -6.51 9.84
N PRO A 357 15.63 -6.00 10.63
CA PRO A 357 15.59 -6.29 12.05
C PRO A 357 15.45 -7.79 12.30
N THR A 358 16.05 -8.27 13.39
CA THR A 358 15.87 -9.67 13.82
C THR A 358 14.47 -9.92 14.37
N VAL A 359 13.79 -8.87 14.84
CA VAL A 359 12.42 -8.92 15.34
C VAL A 359 11.67 -7.67 14.88
N LEU A 360 10.49 -7.86 14.29
CA LEU A 360 9.49 -6.81 14.11
C LEU A 360 8.32 -7.14 15.02
N THR A 361 7.88 -6.19 15.84
CA THR A 361 6.62 -6.28 16.58
C THR A 361 5.61 -5.31 16.01
N SER A 362 4.37 -5.77 15.83
CA SER A 362 3.31 -5.02 15.19
C SER A 362 1.97 -5.34 15.86
N SER A 363 1.32 -4.32 16.43
CA SER A 363 0.07 -4.43 17.19
C SER A 363 -1.15 -4.08 16.33
N TYR A 364 -1.11 -4.40 15.03
CA TYR A 364 -2.17 -4.08 14.08
C TYR A 364 -2.86 -5.33 13.54
N SER A 365 -4.18 -5.27 13.45
CA SER A 365 -4.99 -6.38 12.93
C SER A 365 -6.29 -5.87 12.30
N LEU A 366 -6.86 -6.72 11.45
CA LEU A 366 -8.18 -6.52 10.84
C LEU A 366 -8.91 -7.86 10.77
N ASN A 367 -10.23 -7.81 10.63
CA ASN A 367 -10.99 -9.01 10.31
C ASN A 367 -10.63 -9.48 8.89
N GLU A 368 -10.26 -10.75 8.75
CA GLU A 368 -9.89 -11.35 7.47
C GLU A 368 -10.97 -11.21 6.39
N GLY A 369 -12.25 -11.20 6.78
CA GLY A 369 -13.38 -11.06 5.86
C GLY A 369 -13.50 -9.67 5.22
N TYR A 370 -12.72 -8.70 5.67
CA TYR A 370 -12.64 -7.36 5.07
C TYR A 370 -11.59 -7.24 3.97
N VAL A 371 -10.83 -8.31 3.71
CA VAL A 371 -9.77 -8.32 2.71
C VAL A 371 -10.15 -9.29 1.60
N THR A 372 -10.06 -8.85 0.35
CA THR A 372 -10.19 -9.78 -0.77
C THR A 372 -9.08 -10.82 -0.71
N ARG A 373 -9.40 -12.06 -1.08
CA ARG A 373 -8.42 -13.16 -1.10
C ARG A 373 -7.18 -12.84 -1.96
N SER A 374 -7.34 -12.06 -3.02
CA SER A 374 -6.27 -11.62 -3.91
C SER A 374 -5.34 -10.59 -3.28
N LEU A 375 -5.87 -9.71 -2.42
CA LEU A 375 -5.08 -8.70 -1.70
C LEU A 375 -4.42 -9.27 -0.43
N ALA A 376 -5.03 -10.32 0.15
CA ALA A 376 -4.47 -11.04 1.30
C ALA A 376 -3.38 -12.06 0.94
N LYS A 377 -3.21 -12.36 -0.35
CA LYS A 377 -2.10 -13.17 -0.87
C LYS A 377 -0.87 -12.30 -1.04
#